data_AF-A0AAE5HDL9-F1
#
_entry.id   AF-A0AAE5HDL9-F1
#
_cell.length_a   1.000
_cell.length_b   1.000
_cell.length_c   1.000
_cell.angle_alpha   90.00
_cell.angle_beta   90.00
_cell.angle_gamma   90.00
#
_symmetry.space_group_name_H-M   'P 1'
#
loop_
_entity.id
_entity.type
_entity.pdbx_description
1 polymer ?
#
loop_
_entity_poly.entity_id
_entity_poly.type
_entity_poly.pdbx_seq_one_letter_code
_entity_poly.pdbx_strand_id
1 'polypeptide(L)' 'MERLQDRLNREARVCPACRYEDTENGWQAVTSGSRVQYRHICPSCGEISKRELRLGSRS' A
#
# COMPACT_ATOMS: atom_id res chain seq x y z
N MET A 1 -3.72 -1.74 14.59
CA MET A 1 -3.19 -2.05 13.23
C MET A 1 -3.53 -0.97 12.19
N GLU A 2 -4.31 0.06 12.53
CA GLU A 2 -4.84 1.02 11.55
C GLU A 2 -3.89 2.17 11.15
N ARG A 3 -2.95 2.56 12.02
CA ARG A 3 -2.11 3.76 11.82
C ARG A 3 -1.13 3.67 10.65
N LEU A 4 -0.68 2.46 10.31
CA LEU A 4 0.30 2.27 9.24
C LEU A 4 -0.36 2.28 7.86
N GLN A 5 -1.55 1.69 7.76
CA GLN A 5 -2.31 1.64 6.51
C GLN A 5 -2.75 3.05 6.11
N ASP A 6 -3.18 3.89 7.05
CA ASP A 6 -3.48 5.32 6.81
C ASP A 6 -2.25 6.09 6.29
N ARG A 7 -1.07 5.86 6.89
CA ARG A 7 0.18 6.49 6.44
C ARG A 7 0.55 6.08 5.02
N LEU A 8 0.45 4.79 4.71
CA LEU A 8 0.72 4.28 3.36
C LEU A 8 -0.28 4.83 2.33
N ASN A 9 -1.55 4.95 2.72
CA ASN A 9 -2.61 5.52 1.89
C ASN A 9 -2.33 6.98 1.55
N ARG A 10 -1.92 7.80 2.52
CA ARG A 10 -1.51 9.20 2.26
C ARG A 10 -0.32 9.33 1.31
N GLU A 11 0.64 8.40 1.38
CA GLU A 11 1.85 8.41 0.54
C GLU A 11 1.62 7.96 -0.90
N ALA A 12 0.63 7.11 -1.16
CA ALA A 12 0.36 6.60 -2.51
C ALA A 12 -0.69 7.37 -3.28
N ARG A 13 -1.03 8.59 -2.83
CA ARG A 13 -1.99 9.42 -3.56
C ARG A 13 -1.56 9.66 -5.00
N VAL A 14 -0.27 9.82 -5.30
CA VAL A 14 0.17 10.10 -6.67
C VAL A 14 0.96 8.93 -7.24
N CYS A 15 0.50 8.38 -8.35
CA CYS A 15 1.22 7.34 -9.08
C CYS A 15 2.57 7.87 -9.60
N PRO A 16 3.71 7.21 -9.31
CA PRO A 16 5.02 7.67 -9.78
C PRO A 16 5.20 7.54 -11.30
N ALA A 17 4.44 6.66 -11.96
CA ALA A 17 4.55 6.42 -13.40
C ALA A 17 3.74 7.42 -14.24
N CYS A 18 2.47 7.67 -13.89
CA CYS A 18 1.57 8.50 -14.69
C CYS A 18 1.10 9.78 -13.99
N ARG A 19 1.46 9.97 -12.71
CA ARG A 19 1.00 11.08 -11.85
C ARG A 19 -0.51 11.12 -11.59
N TYR A 20 -1.23 10.03 -11.85
CA TYR A 20 -2.64 9.91 -11.49
C TYR A 20 -2.79 10.00 -9.97
N GLU A 21 -3.74 10.83 -9.51
CA GLU A 21 -4.08 10.92 -8.10
C GLU A 21 -5.15 9.89 -7.74
N ASP A 22 -4.77 8.85 -7.01
CA ASP A 22 -5.70 7.88 -6.49
C ASP A 22 -6.28 8.36 -5.14
N THR A 23 -7.55 8.75 -5.18
CA THR A 23 -8.31 9.24 -4.02
C THR A 23 -9.37 8.24 -3.53
N GLU A 24 -9.59 7.15 -4.28
CA GLU A 24 -10.69 6.20 -4.06
C GLU A 24 -10.22 4.76 -3.77
N ASN A 25 -9.08 4.33 -4.33
CA ASN A 25 -8.50 3.00 -4.13
C ASN A 25 -7.29 3.04 -3.18
N GLY A 26 -7.54 2.79 -1.91
CA GLY A 26 -6.48 2.57 -0.93
C GLY A 26 -5.58 1.36 -1.23
N TRP A 27 -4.52 1.21 -0.45
CA TRP A 27 -3.68 0.00 -0.49
C TRP A 27 -4.47 -1.23 -0.03
N GLN A 28 -4.40 -2.30 -0.81
CA GLN A 28 -4.87 -3.62 -0.39
C GLN A 28 -3.78 -4.29 0.43
N ALA A 29 -4.12 -4.78 1.62
CA ALA A 29 -3.19 -5.52 2.48
C ALA A 29 -3.55 -7.01 2.51
N VAL A 30 -2.56 -7.85 2.26
CA VAL A 30 -2.64 -9.29 2.44
C VAL A 30 -1.71 -9.67 3.58
N THR A 31 -2.27 -10.16 4.68
CA THR A 31 -1.48 -10.63 5.83
C THR A 31 -1.24 -12.12 5.70
N SER A 32 0.01 -12.54 5.79
CA SER A 32 0.43 -13.94 5.78
C SER A 32 1.39 -14.19 6.93
N GLY A 33 0.88 -14.77 8.01
CA GLY A 33 1.64 -15.06 9.22
C GLY A 33 2.25 -13.79 9.84
N SER A 34 3.59 -13.68 9.79
CA SER A 34 4.36 -12.56 10.30
C SER A 34 4.67 -11.46 9.27
N ARG A 35 4.07 -11.53 8.07
CA ARG A 35 4.29 -10.54 7.00
C ARG A 35 2.96 -9.96 6.53
N VAL A 36 2.97 -8.66 6.26
CA VAL A 36 1.86 -7.96 5.59
C VAL A 36 2.38 -7.44 4.27
N GLN A 37 1.78 -7.89 3.18
CA GLN A 37 2.06 -7.39 1.84
C GLN A 37 1.00 -6.37 1.46
N TYR A 38 1.44 -5.14 1.21
CA TYR A 38 0.61 -4.08 0.68
C TYR A 38 0.81 -4.02 -0.83
N ARG A 39 -0.29 -4.07 -1.58
CA ARG A 39 -0.31 -3.81 -3.03
C ARG A 39 -1.25 -2.66 -3.35
N HIS A 40 -0.83 -1.81 -4.27
CA HIS A 40 -1.67 -0.77 -4.87
C HIS A 40 -1.48 -0.83 -6.37
N ILE A 41 -2.59 -0.82 -7.11
CA ILE A 41 -2.61 -0.86 -8.57
C ILE A 41 -3.20 0.46 -9.03
N CYS A 42 -2.45 1.22 -9.82
CA CYS A 42 -2.95 2.47 -10.37
C CYS A 42 -4.09 2.18 -11.36
N PRO A 43 -5.30 2.74 -11.20
CA PRO A 43 -6.42 2.49 -12.10
C PRO A 43 -6.22 3.15 -13.48
N SER A 44 -5.38 4.18 -13.57
CA SER A 44 -5.15 4.91 -14.82
C SER A 44 -4.14 4.24 -15.75
N CYS A 45 -3.04 3.70 -15.22
CA CYS A 45 -1.97 3.09 -16.04
C CYS A 45 -1.68 1.63 -15.73
N GLY A 46 -2.22 1.08 -14.63
CA GLY A 46 -1.97 -0.30 -14.20
C GLY A 46 -0.64 -0.50 -13.44
N GLU A 47 0.09 0.56 -13.11
CA GLU A 47 1.35 0.46 -12.34
C GLU A 47 1.10 -0.22 -10.98
N ILE A 48 1.96 -1.19 -10.62
CA ILE A 48 1.78 -2.01 -9.43
C ILE A 48 2.84 -1.66 -8.39
N SER A 49 2.45 -0.89 -7.38
CA SER A 49 3.29 -0.60 -6.22
C SER A 49 3.14 -1.70 -5.17
N LYS A 50 4.25 -2.27 -4.71
CA LYS A 50 4.29 -3.31 -3.66
C LYS A 50 5.16 -2.86 -2.49
N ARG A 51 4.69 -3.05 -1.27
CA ARG A 51 5.42 -2.79 -0.03
C ARG A 51 5.24 -3.98 0.92
N GLU A 52 6.34 -4.54 1.41
CA GLU A 52 6.32 -5.59 2.43
C GLU A 52 6.59 -4.97 3.80
N LEU A 53 5.75 -5.30 4.77
CA LEU A 53 6.00 -5.03 6.17
C LEU A 53 6.19 -6.35 6.92
N ARG A 54 7.28 -6.48 7.65
CA ARG A 54 7.44 -7.57 8.63
C ARG A 54 6.82 -7.14 9.93
N LEU A 55 5.85 -7.91 10.42
CA LEU A 55 5.35 -7.81 11.77
C LEU A 55 6.42 -8.45 12.67
N GLY A 56 7.41 -7.65 13.05
CA GLY A 56 8.37 -8.06 14.08
C GLY A 56 7.60 -8.33 15.36
N SER A 57 7.63 -9.58 15.81
CA SER A 57 7.26 -9.94 17.18
C SER A 57 8.11 -9.09 18.12
N ARG A 58 7.47 -8.15 18.84
CA ARG A 58 8.06 -7.48 19.99
C ARG A 58 8.38 -8.58 21.02
N SER A 59 9.65 -8.96 21.09
CA SER A 59 10.25 -9.63 22.25
C SER A 59 10.63 -8.58 23.28
#